data_AF-A0A9D7UIZ5-F1
#
_entry.id   AF-A0A9D7UIZ5-F1
#
_cell.length_a   1.000
_cell.length_b   1.000
_cell.length_c   1.000
_cell.angle_alpha   90.00
_cell.angle_beta   90.00
_cell.angle_gamma   90.00
#
_symmetry.space_group_name_H-M   'P 1'
#
loop_
_entity.id
_entity.type
_entity.pdbx_description
1 polymer ?
#
loop_
_entity_poly.entity_id
_entity_poly.type
_entity_poly.pdbx_seq_one_letter_code
_entity_poly.pdbx_strand_id
1 'polypeptide(L)'
;MEQNHPTPTHPDAAVDVSMAAVSPSTPLPPAAPKPDDDALTPEEAEPYNPEDYRWVPVRRRPRYDGWTDEKQRRFIEVLADTGSVTQASKAVGMSRESARQLRRAPHGAAFDRAWDAARFHAGRGLEDIAFDRAIEGVEHHVFDENGEIVCTKRVVSDRLLTFLLSNLMPERYGKAARANPAPPVQTVDDSLRAMEPQLPAPPEEMLGPETLGDELQMADAADGVLPSFLSEQRPGKSEERLADEEFAARLERGKAASEKEEKLSDEEFGDLCMYLDPTQRHDKGRKRYR
;
A
#
# COMPACT_ATOMS: atom_id res chain seq x y z
N MET A 1 -89.57 38.98 -7.92
CA MET A 1 -89.70 40.11 -6.97
C MET A 1 -88.35 40.29 -6.29
N GLU A 2 -88.02 41.52 -5.97
CA GLU A 2 -86.77 42.03 -5.38
C GLU A 2 -85.48 41.92 -6.21
N GLN A 3 -85.30 42.92 -7.08
CA GLN A 3 -84.01 43.53 -7.38
C GLN A 3 -83.85 44.73 -6.42
N ASN A 4 -82.78 44.76 -5.61
CA ASN A 4 -82.34 45.89 -4.76
C ASN A 4 -80.97 45.44 -4.19
N HIS A 5 -79.82 46.12 -4.27
CA HIS A 5 -79.40 47.47 -4.62
C HIS A 5 -77.91 47.40 -5.06
N PRO A 6 -77.41 48.32 -5.90
CA PRO A 6 -76.04 48.80 -5.77
C PRO A 6 -76.00 50.25 -5.25
N THR A 7 -75.08 50.52 -4.32
CA THR A 7 -74.75 51.84 -3.74
C THR A 7 -73.21 51.86 -3.54
N PRO A 8 -72.54 53.01 -3.43
CA PRO A 8 -71.70 53.51 -4.51
C PRO A 8 -70.24 53.80 -4.12
N THR A 9 -69.42 53.93 -5.17
CA THR A 9 -68.31 54.87 -5.39
C THR A 9 -67.45 55.34 -4.20
N HIS A 10 -66.16 55.00 -4.24
CA HIS A 10 -65.08 56.00 -4.18
C HIS A 10 -63.94 55.58 -5.13
N PRO A 11 -63.24 56.54 -5.78
CA PRO A 11 -62.21 56.28 -6.78
C PRO A 11 -60.82 56.24 -6.14
N ASP A 12 -59.92 55.41 -6.65
CA ASP A 12 -58.51 55.78 -6.65
C ASP A 12 -57.73 55.12 -7.79
N ALA A 13 -56.91 55.93 -8.43
CA ALA A 13 -56.21 55.62 -9.66
C ALA A 13 -54.93 54.83 -9.37
N ALA A 14 -54.85 53.60 -9.88
CA ALA A 14 -53.60 52.85 -9.94
C ALA A 14 -52.87 53.15 -11.26
N VAL A 15 -51.71 53.79 -11.16
CA VAL A 15 -50.71 53.88 -12.23
C VAL A 15 -49.54 52.98 -11.88
N ASP A 16 -49.27 52.07 -12.80
CA ASP A 16 -48.17 51.12 -12.90
C ASP A 16 -46.81 51.83 -13.06
N VAL A 17 -45.78 51.42 -12.30
CA VAL A 17 -44.36 51.60 -12.67
C VAL A 17 -43.52 50.43 -12.13
N SER A 18 -43.14 49.58 -13.07
CA SER A 18 -41.99 48.66 -13.04
C SER A 18 -40.67 49.39 -12.76
N MET A 19 -39.86 48.93 -11.80
CA MET A 19 -38.48 49.41 -11.63
C MET A 19 -37.52 48.27 -11.27
N ALA A 20 -36.52 48.12 -12.15
CA ALA A 20 -35.36 47.26 -12.02
C ALA A 20 -34.49 47.66 -10.82
N ALA A 21 -34.13 46.68 -9.99
CA ALA A 21 -33.20 46.88 -8.89
C ALA A 21 -31.75 46.81 -9.39
N VAL A 22 -31.12 47.99 -9.42
CA VAL A 22 -29.68 48.21 -9.63
C VAL A 22 -28.92 47.71 -8.39
N SER A 23 -27.95 46.82 -8.61
CA SER A 23 -26.99 46.37 -7.59
C SER A 23 -25.91 47.44 -7.39
N PRO A 24 -25.61 47.89 -6.15
CA PRO A 24 -24.42 48.68 -5.91
C PRO A 24 -23.16 47.80 -5.82
N SER A 25 -22.23 48.13 -6.72
CA SER A 25 -20.85 47.65 -6.81
C SER A 25 -20.09 47.80 -5.49
N THR A 26 -19.48 46.71 -5.02
CA THR A 26 -18.46 46.74 -3.95
C THR A 26 -17.09 46.58 -4.61
N PRO A 27 -16.11 47.47 -4.37
CA PRO A 27 -14.80 47.37 -5.01
C PRO A 27 -13.96 46.23 -4.39
N LEU A 28 -13.29 45.48 -5.28
CA LEU A 28 -12.35 44.40 -5.02
C LEU A 28 -11.14 44.90 -4.20
N PRO A 29 -10.63 44.15 -3.20
CA PRO A 29 -9.35 44.47 -2.56
C PRO A 29 -8.18 44.27 -3.54
N PRO A 30 -7.08 45.05 -3.42
CA PRO A 30 -5.93 44.93 -4.31
C PRO A 30 -5.24 43.56 -4.16
N ALA A 31 -4.76 43.07 -5.30
CA ALA A 31 -4.13 41.78 -5.50
C ALA A 31 -2.98 41.49 -4.51
N ALA A 32 -2.95 40.25 -4.01
CA ALA A 32 -1.80 39.70 -3.30
C ALA A 32 -0.55 39.73 -4.21
N PRO A 33 0.65 39.98 -3.65
CA PRO A 33 1.89 39.84 -4.42
C PRO A 33 2.04 38.38 -4.87
N LYS A 34 2.46 38.20 -6.13
CA LYS A 34 2.77 36.88 -6.71
C LYS A 34 3.91 36.24 -5.92
N PRO A 35 3.94 34.90 -5.77
CA PRO A 35 5.11 34.23 -5.22
C PRO A 35 6.26 34.39 -6.21
N ASP A 36 7.39 34.90 -5.74
CA ASP A 36 8.64 34.88 -6.48
C ASP A 36 9.09 33.42 -6.64
N ASP A 37 9.49 33.08 -7.87
CA ASP A 37 10.04 31.79 -8.27
C ASP A 37 11.43 31.60 -7.64
N ASP A 38 11.50 31.01 -6.45
CA ASP A 38 12.72 30.37 -5.96
C ASP A 38 12.39 28.94 -5.50
N ALA A 39 12.58 28.00 -6.42
CA ALA A 39 12.50 26.58 -6.17
C ALA A 39 13.65 26.17 -5.23
N LEU A 40 13.34 25.96 -3.95
CA LEU A 40 14.27 25.33 -3.01
C LEU A 40 14.48 23.88 -3.43
N THR A 41 15.69 23.54 -3.83
CA THR A 41 16.16 22.18 -4.13
C THR A 41 16.02 21.25 -2.90
N PRO A 42 15.65 19.97 -3.06
CA PRO A 42 15.41 19.04 -1.94
C PRO A 42 16.63 18.68 -1.06
N GLU A 43 17.82 19.21 -1.35
CA GLU A 43 19.09 18.82 -0.71
C GLU A 43 19.45 19.63 0.56
N GLU A 44 18.69 20.66 0.91
CA GLU A 44 18.95 21.51 2.09
C GLU A 44 17.77 21.46 3.09
N ALA A 45 17.31 20.26 3.44
CA ALA A 45 16.45 20.10 4.60
C ALA A 45 17.28 20.34 5.87
N GLU A 46 17.34 21.60 6.32
CA GLU A 46 17.99 21.94 7.58
C GLU A 46 17.43 21.06 8.72
N PRO A 47 18.30 20.55 9.61
CA PRO A 47 17.88 19.70 10.71
C PRO A 47 16.89 20.44 11.60
N TYR A 48 15.72 19.82 11.78
CA TYR A 48 14.62 20.26 12.63
C TYR A 48 15.12 20.83 13.97
N ASN A 49 15.05 22.15 14.13
CA ASN A 49 15.46 22.83 15.36
C ASN A 49 14.22 23.27 16.16
N PRO A 50 13.94 22.66 17.33
CA PRO A 50 12.77 22.99 18.15
C PRO A 50 12.82 24.39 18.77
N GLU A 51 13.95 25.10 18.70
CA GLU A 51 14.11 26.45 19.23
C GLU A 51 13.53 27.56 18.32
N ASP A 52 13.31 27.30 17.03
CA ASP A 52 12.78 28.30 16.09
C ASP A 52 11.29 28.61 16.31
N TYR A 53 10.59 27.76 17.06
CA TYR A 53 9.26 28.07 17.57
C TYR A 53 9.37 28.87 18.88
N ARG A 54 9.58 30.19 18.77
CA ARG A 54 9.31 31.11 19.89
C ARG A 54 7.80 31.17 20.16
N TRP A 55 7.32 30.19 20.92
CA TRP A 55 5.99 30.13 21.48
C TRP A 55 5.75 31.36 22.37
N VAL A 56 4.74 32.17 22.05
CA VAL A 56 4.28 33.29 22.90
C VAL A 56 3.04 32.80 23.67
N PRO A 57 3.15 32.53 24.97
CA PRO A 57 2.03 32.01 25.75
C PRO A 57 0.89 33.03 25.86
N VAL A 58 -0.34 32.54 25.84
CA VAL A 58 -1.53 33.38 26.00
C VAL A 58 -1.56 33.95 27.41
N ARG A 59 -1.27 35.25 27.57
CA ARG A 59 -1.31 35.91 28.88
C ARG A 59 -2.76 36.05 29.36
N ARG A 60 -3.16 35.22 30.32
CA ARG A 60 -4.36 35.41 31.14
C ARG A 60 -3.98 35.85 32.55
N ARG A 61 -4.91 36.48 33.27
CA ARG A 61 -4.73 36.82 34.69
C ARG A 61 -4.28 35.56 35.44
N PRO A 62 -3.12 35.55 36.12
CA PRO A 62 -2.60 34.38 36.79
C PRO A 62 -3.64 33.87 37.80
N ARG A 63 -4.13 32.65 37.58
CA ARG A 63 -4.90 31.88 38.54
C ARG A 63 -4.11 30.63 38.84
N TYR A 64 -4.07 30.24 40.11
CA TYR A 64 -3.30 29.07 40.56
C TYR A 64 -3.72 27.78 39.84
N ASP A 65 -4.98 27.67 39.44
CA ASP A 65 -5.57 26.56 38.70
C ASP A 65 -5.63 26.78 37.18
N GLY A 66 -5.09 27.89 36.67
CA GLY A 66 -5.25 28.32 35.28
C GLY A 66 -4.34 27.62 34.26
N TRP A 67 -4.49 28.04 33.01
CA TRP A 67 -3.62 27.66 31.89
C TRP A 67 -2.25 28.34 32.04
N THR A 68 -1.31 27.62 32.64
CA THR A 68 0.11 28.03 32.68
C THR A 68 0.80 27.67 31.36
N ASP A 69 1.92 28.32 31.08
CA ASP A 69 2.70 28.10 29.86
C ASP A 69 3.14 26.64 29.72
N GLU A 70 3.51 26.01 30.84
CA GLU A 70 3.87 24.59 30.92
C GLU A 70 2.69 23.68 30.59
N LYS A 71 1.48 23.97 31.09
CA LYS A 71 0.27 23.23 30.73
C LYS A 71 -0.08 23.42 29.25
N GLN A 72 0.14 24.60 28.68
CA GLN A 72 -0.11 24.82 27.26
C GLN A 72 0.87 24.01 26.40
N ARG A 73 2.17 24.00 26.74
CA ARG A 73 3.18 23.19 26.05
C ARG A 73 2.87 21.70 26.13
N ARG A 74 2.67 21.19 27.35
CA ARG A 74 2.34 19.77 27.57
C ARG A 74 1.05 19.35 26.87
N PHE A 75 0.07 20.25 26.79
CA PHE A 75 -1.16 19.98 26.03
C PHE A 75 -0.87 19.77 24.54
N ILE A 76 -0.01 20.59 23.95
CA ILE A 76 0.35 20.52 22.52
C ILE A 76 1.20 19.28 22.23
N GLU A 77 2.15 18.94 23.11
CA GLU A 77 2.95 17.71 23.03
C GLU A 77 2.03 16.46 23.01
N VAL A 78 1.16 16.32 24.02
CA VAL A 78 0.25 15.16 24.10
C VAL A 78 -0.74 15.15 22.92
N LEU A 79 -1.13 16.31 22.41
CA LEU A 79 -1.98 16.41 21.23
C LEU A 79 -1.25 15.95 19.96
N ALA A 80 0.05 16.22 19.83
CA ALA A 80 0.87 15.79 18.71
C ALA A 80 1.07 14.27 18.70
N ASP A 81 1.24 13.68 19.88
CA ASP A 81 1.43 12.23 20.03
C ASP A 81 0.13 11.44 19.79
N THR A 82 -1.00 11.96 20.28
CA THR A 82 -2.27 11.18 20.34
C THR A 82 -3.34 11.63 19.35
N GLY A 83 -3.27 12.88 18.87
CA GLY A 83 -4.34 13.52 18.10
C GLY A 83 -5.65 13.75 18.86
N SER A 84 -5.72 13.35 20.14
CA SER A 84 -6.95 13.34 20.93
C SER A 84 -7.00 14.48 21.93
N VAL A 85 -7.86 15.47 21.64
CA VAL A 85 -8.09 16.63 22.52
C VAL A 85 -8.53 16.21 23.92
N THR A 86 -9.33 15.14 24.02
CA THR A 86 -9.82 14.64 25.31
C THR A 86 -8.68 14.09 26.15
N GLN A 87 -7.75 13.33 25.55
CA GLN A 87 -6.59 12.80 26.25
C GLN A 87 -5.61 13.92 26.63
N ALA A 88 -5.33 14.83 25.69
CA ALA A 88 -4.47 15.99 25.95
C ALA A 88 -5.01 16.89 27.08
N SER A 89 -6.32 17.17 27.11
CA SER A 89 -6.94 17.93 28.19
C SER A 89 -6.84 17.22 29.54
N LYS A 90 -7.08 15.90 29.58
CA LYS A 90 -6.91 15.11 30.81
C LYS A 90 -5.47 15.12 31.31
N ALA A 91 -4.49 15.02 30.41
CA ALA A 91 -3.07 15.00 30.77
C ALA A 91 -2.59 16.28 31.48
N VAL A 92 -3.22 17.43 31.19
CA VAL A 92 -2.89 18.72 31.83
C VAL A 92 -3.88 19.14 32.92
N GLY A 93 -4.81 18.26 33.29
CA GLY A 93 -5.82 18.51 34.31
C GLY A 93 -6.85 19.59 33.93
N MET A 94 -7.12 19.76 32.64
CA MET A 94 -8.04 20.78 32.11
C MET A 94 -9.27 20.16 31.46
N SER A 95 -10.33 20.94 31.32
CA SER A 95 -11.50 20.54 30.54
C SER A 95 -11.27 20.81 29.04
N ARG A 96 -11.83 19.95 28.19
CA ARG A 96 -11.83 20.14 26.73
C ARG A 96 -12.39 21.50 26.31
N GLU A 97 -13.43 21.96 26.99
CA GLU A 97 -14.06 23.25 26.70
C GLU A 97 -13.14 24.42 27.05
N SER A 98 -12.39 24.34 28.17
CA SER A 98 -11.40 25.37 28.52
C SER A 98 -10.27 25.46 27.49
N ALA A 99 -9.83 24.33 26.92
CA ALA A 99 -8.82 24.30 25.86
C ALA A 99 -9.33 24.98 24.57
N ARG A 100 -10.60 24.72 24.19
CA ARG A 100 -11.26 25.41 23.07
C ARG A 100 -11.46 26.91 23.31
N GLN A 101 -11.73 27.30 24.55
CA GLN A 101 -11.85 28.71 24.93
C GLN A 101 -10.48 29.40 24.91
N LEU A 102 -9.40 28.70 25.25
CA LEU A 102 -8.03 29.22 25.15
C LEU A 102 -7.66 29.49 23.68
N ARG A 103 -7.98 28.54 22.78
CA ARG A 103 -7.79 28.66 21.33
C ARG A 103 -8.49 29.90 20.74
N ARG A 104 -9.72 30.20 21.18
CA ARG A 104 -10.51 31.36 20.72
C ARG A 104 -10.21 32.68 21.45
N ALA A 105 -9.23 32.70 22.35
CA ALA A 105 -8.92 33.91 23.12
C ALA A 105 -8.29 35.00 22.21
N PRO A 106 -8.39 36.30 22.55
CA PRO A 106 -7.79 37.38 21.76
C PRO A 106 -6.28 37.25 21.51
N HIS A 107 -5.56 36.57 22.41
CA HIS A 107 -4.12 36.28 22.26
C HIS A 107 -3.83 34.79 21.97
N GLY A 108 -4.86 34.03 21.57
CA GLY A 108 -4.80 32.59 21.34
C GLY A 108 -4.21 32.18 19.98
N ALA A 109 -3.89 33.12 19.10
CA ALA A 109 -3.46 32.81 17.73
C ALA A 109 -2.18 31.94 17.66
N ALA A 110 -1.21 32.15 18.55
CA ALA A 110 -0.03 31.29 18.62
C ALA A 110 -0.39 29.86 19.04
N PHE A 111 -1.30 29.73 20.00
CA PHE A 111 -1.80 28.44 20.48
C PHE A 111 -2.62 27.70 19.43
N ASP A 112 -3.42 28.43 18.66
CA ASP A 112 -4.20 27.94 17.52
C ASP A 112 -3.30 27.31 16.45
N ARG A 113 -2.21 28.00 16.07
CA ARG A 113 -1.26 27.49 15.08
C ARG A 113 -0.55 26.23 15.53
N ALA A 114 -0.04 26.16 16.76
CA ALA A 114 0.61 24.94 17.22
C ALA A 114 -0.39 23.81 17.43
N TRP A 115 -1.66 24.10 17.74
CA TRP A 115 -2.70 23.08 17.80
C TRP A 115 -2.88 22.41 16.43
N ASP A 116 -2.94 23.21 15.37
CA ASP A 116 -3.13 22.70 14.03
C ASP A 116 -1.88 21.96 13.52
N ALA A 117 -0.67 22.46 13.86
CA ALA A 117 0.58 21.73 13.63
C ALA A 117 0.63 20.39 14.39
N ALA A 118 0.26 20.36 15.67
CA ALA A 118 0.19 19.13 16.45
C ALA A 118 -0.79 18.12 15.84
N ARG A 119 -1.96 18.57 15.35
CA ARG A 119 -2.90 17.70 14.64
C ARG A 119 -2.34 17.15 13.34
N PHE A 120 -1.56 17.95 12.62
CA PHE A 120 -0.89 17.49 11.41
C PHE A 120 0.11 16.38 11.74
N HIS A 121 0.94 16.56 12.78
CA HIS A 121 1.87 15.53 13.25
C HIS A 121 1.16 14.25 13.71
N ALA A 122 0.06 14.37 14.46
CA ALA A 122 -0.75 13.24 14.89
C ALA A 122 -1.42 12.47 13.74
N GLY A 123 -1.50 13.08 12.55
CA GLY A 123 -2.13 12.48 11.37
C GLY A 123 -1.50 11.15 10.96
N ARG A 124 -0.18 11.02 11.08
CA ARG A 124 0.55 9.78 10.74
C ARG A 124 0.18 8.62 11.66
N GLY A 125 0.19 8.84 12.98
CA GLY A 125 -0.25 7.80 13.93
C GLY A 125 -1.72 7.44 13.78
N LEU A 126 -2.58 8.41 13.39
CA LEU A 126 -3.98 8.12 13.12
C LEU A 126 -4.17 7.29 11.84
N GLU A 127 -3.31 7.46 10.84
CA GLU A 127 -3.27 6.65 9.62
C GLU A 127 -2.94 5.20 9.97
N ASP A 128 -1.89 4.95 10.76
CA ASP A 128 -1.52 3.60 11.22
C ASP A 128 -2.67 2.94 11.99
N ILE A 129 -3.26 3.64 12.97
CA ILE A 129 -4.41 3.14 13.74
C ILE A 129 -5.62 2.86 12.81
N ALA A 130 -5.81 3.65 11.76
CA ALA A 130 -6.90 3.43 10.81
C ALA A 130 -6.66 2.17 9.96
N PHE A 131 -5.42 1.90 9.55
CA PHE A 131 -5.06 0.67 8.84
C PHE A 131 -5.26 -0.56 9.72
N ASP A 132 -4.74 -0.54 10.95
CA ASP A 132 -4.89 -1.66 11.88
C ASP A 132 -6.38 -1.97 12.12
N ARG A 133 -7.21 -0.94 12.34
CA ARG A 133 -8.66 -1.12 12.53
C ARG A 133 -9.39 -1.59 11.27
N ALA A 134 -8.90 -1.23 10.09
CA ALA A 134 -9.51 -1.65 8.83
C ALA A 134 -9.16 -3.10 8.49
N ILE A 135 -7.95 -3.56 8.85
CA ILE A 135 -7.45 -4.91 8.54
C ILE A 135 -7.85 -5.90 9.65
N GLU A 136 -7.50 -5.59 10.90
CA GLU A 136 -7.72 -6.49 12.03
C GLU A 136 -9.14 -6.39 12.60
N GLY A 137 -9.77 -5.22 12.46
CA GLY A 137 -11.07 -4.90 13.05
C GLY A 137 -10.99 -4.44 14.50
N VAL A 138 -12.13 -4.09 15.09
CA VAL A 138 -12.23 -3.66 16.50
C VAL A 138 -12.98 -4.70 17.31
N GLU A 139 -12.49 -5.01 18.51
CA GLU A 139 -13.19 -5.86 19.45
C GLU A 139 -14.39 -5.14 20.07
N HIS A 140 -15.55 -5.78 20.00
CA HIS A 140 -16.79 -5.28 20.53
C HIS A 140 -17.33 -6.28 21.56
N HIS A 141 -17.48 -5.82 22.80
CA HIS A 141 -18.09 -6.62 23.85
C HIS A 141 -19.61 -6.60 23.70
N VAL A 142 -20.23 -7.78 23.71
CA VAL A 142 -21.68 -7.97 23.75
C VAL A 142 -22.06 -8.22 25.20
N PHE A 143 -22.91 -7.34 25.73
CA PHE A 143 -23.37 -7.38 27.12
C PHE A 143 -24.74 -8.04 27.20
N ASP A 144 -24.98 -8.78 28.27
CA ASP A 144 -26.30 -9.31 28.62
C ASP A 144 -27.21 -8.21 29.21
N GLU A 145 -28.49 -8.54 29.44
CA GLU A 145 -29.45 -7.72 30.18
C GLU A 145 -28.94 -7.35 31.59
N ASN A 146 -28.06 -8.18 32.17
CA ASN A 146 -27.43 -7.96 33.47
C ASN A 146 -26.14 -7.12 33.42
N GLY A 147 -25.67 -6.70 32.24
CA GLY A 147 -24.45 -5.91 32.07
C GLY A 147 -23.13 -6.70 32.13
N GLU A 148 -23.21 -8.04 32.17
CA GLU A 148 -22.03 -8.91 32.09
C GLU A 148 -21.62 -9.14 30.62
N ILE A 149 -20.32 -9.27 30.36
CA ILE A 149 -19.78 -9.52 29.02
C ILE A 149 -20.04 -10.99 28.66
N VAL A 150 -20.96 -11.23 27.73
CA VAL A 150 -21.33 -12.57 27.25
C VAL A 150 -20.37 -13.07 26.20
N CYS A 151 -19.99 -12.18 25.27
CA CYS A 151 -19.02 -12.52 24.23
C CYS A 151 -18.26 -11.29 23.74
N THR A 152 -17.08 -11.53 23.17
CA THR A 152 -16.32 -10.52 22.43
C THR A 152 -16.37 -10.86 20.95
N LYS A 153 -16.89 -9.96 20.14
CA LYS A 153 -16.96 -10.11 18.68
C LYS A 153 -16.02 -9.11 18.03
N ARG A 154 -15.21 -9.57 17.07
CA ARG A 154 -14.42 -8.66 16.23
C ARG A 154 -15.25 -8.15 15.07
N VAL A 155 -15.30 -6.83 14.89
CA VAL A 155 -16.05 -6.16 13.83
C VAL A 155 -15.07 -5.41 12.94
N VAL A 156 -14.94 -5.87 11.71
CA VAL A 156 -14.18 -5.17 10.67
C VAL A 156 -15.07 -4.06 10.08
N SER A 157 -14.51 -2.87 9.90
CA SER A 157 -15.25 -1.72 9.36
C SER A 157 -15.06 -1.62 7.85
N ASP A 158 -15.97 -2.20 7.07
CA ASP A 158 -15.95 -2.13 5.60
C ASP A 158 -15.98 -0.68 5.08
N ARG A 159 -16.61 0.23 5.84
CA ARG A 159 -16.63 1.66 5.54
C ARG A 159 -15.26 2.31 5.64
N LEU A 160 -14.50 1.95 6.68
CA LEU A 160 -13.14 2.46 6.87
C LEU A 160 -12.20 1.90 5.78
N LEU A 161 -12.32 0.60 5.48
CA LEU A 161 -11.57 -0.04 4.41
C LEU A 161 -11.85 0.61 3.05
N THR A 162 -13.13 0.82 2.71
CA THR A 162 -13.52 1.49 1.47
C THR A 162 -13.00 2.92 1.42
N PHE A 163 -13.07 3.65 2.55
CA PHE A 163 -12.54 5.02 2.63
C PHE A 163 -11.03 5.06 2.39
N LEU A 164 -10.26 4.17 3.02
CA LEU A 164 -8.81 4.09 2.83
C LEU A 164 -8.46 3.77 1.37
N LEU A 165 -9.11 2.76 0.77
CA LEU A 165 -8.88 2.41 -0.64
C LEU A 165 -9.18 3.55 -1.60
N SER A 166 -10.28 4.29 -1.37
CA SER A 166 -10.63 5.45 -2.20
C SER A 166 -9.67 6.64 -2.08
N ASN A 167 -8.97 6.80 -0.94
CA ASN A 167 -8.01 7.89 -0.75
C ASN A 167 -6.58 7.52 -1.20
N LEU A 168 -6.16 6.27 -0.98
CA LEU A 168 -4.80 5.81 -1.31
C LEU A 168 -4.65 5.43 -2.78
N MET A 169 -5.71 4.89 -3.39
CA MET A 169 -5.74 4.50 -4.79
C MET A 169 -6.92 5.22 -5.49
N PRO A 170 -6.88 6.57 -5.58
CA PRO A 170 -7.98 7.34 -6.14
C PRO A 170 -8.23 7.05 -7.62
N GLU A 171 -7.19 6.65 -8.37
CA GLU A 171 -7.27 6.26 -9.78
C GLU A 171 -8.02 4.93 -10.02
N ARG A 172 -8.15 4.09 -8.99
CA ARG A 172 -8.87 2.80 -9.09
C ARG A 172 -10.19 2.79 -8.33
N TYR A 173 -10.22 3.42 -7.16
CA TYR A 173 -11.35 3.35 -6.23
C TYR A 173 -11.90 4.72 -5.84
N GLY A 174 -11.29 5.81 -6.31
CA GLY A 174 -11.76 7.17 -6.07
C GLY A 174 -13.02 7.49 -6.87
N LYS A 175 -13.64 8.63 -6.56
CA LYS A 175 -14.87 9.07 -7.25
C LYS A 175 -14.64 9.34 -8.73
N ALA A 176 -13.45 9.83 -9.10
CA ALA A 176 -13.06 10.11 -10.49
C ALA A 176 -12.85 8.82 -11.31
N ALA A 177 -12.27 7.77 -10.71
CA ALA A 177 -12.12 6.44 -11.33
C ALA A 177 -13.46 5.77 -11.65
N ARG A 178 -14.51 6.08 -10.88
CA ARG A 178 -15.88 5.62 -11.21
C ARG A 178 -16.46 6.35 -12.42
N ALA A 179 -15.98 7.56 -12.72
CA ALA A 179 -16.45 8.37 -13.84
C ALA A 179 -15.68 8.08 -15.14
N ASN A 180 -14.40 7.70 -15.05
CA ASN A 180 -13.60 7.23 -16.17
C ASN A 180 -13.16 5.78 -15.90
N PRO A 181 -13.79 4.77 -16.54
CA PRO A 181 -13.34 3.39 -16.38
C PRO A 181 -11.88 3.28 -16.87
N ALA A 182 -11.08 2.53 -16.11
CA ALA A 182 -9.68 2.28 -16.41
C ALA A 182 -9.49 1.81 -17.88
N PRO A 183 -8.33 2.11 -18.51
CA PRO A 183 -7.97 1.49 -19.79
C PRO A 183 -8.11 -0.04 -19.68
N PRO A 184 -8.38 -0.75 -20.79
CA PRO A 184 -8.56 -2.19 -20.77
C PRO A 184 -7.37 -2.83 -20.05
N VAL A 185 -7.65 -3.50 -18.94
CA VAL A 185 -6.66 -4.17 -18.10
C VAL A 185 -5.94 -5.17 -19.01
N GLN A 186 -4.61 -5.10 -19.11
CA GLN A 186 -3.85 -6.16 -19.79
C GLN A 186 -4.25 -7.48 -19.17
N THR A 187 -4.70 -8.40 -20.00
CA THR A 187 -5.16 -9.68 -19.48
C THR A 187 -3.97 -10.45 -18.95
N VAL A 188 -4.23 -11.41 -18.06
CA VAL A 188 -3.18 -12.32 -17.61
C VAL A 188 -2.56 -13.05 -18.80
N ASP A 189 -3.36 -13.36 -19.83
CA ASP A 189 -2.91 -13.95 -21.11
C ASP A 189 -1.91 -13.02 -21.84
N ASP A 190 -2.23 -11.73 -21.96
CA ASP A 190 -1.33 -10.74 -22.57
C ASP A 190 -0.02 -10.58 -21.79
N SER A 191 -0.10 -10.61 -20.45
CA SER A 191 1.07 -10.53 -19.58
C SER A 191 1.95 -11.78 -19.67
N LEU A 192 1.32 -12.96 -19.79
CA LEU A 192 2.02 -14.23 -20.00
C LEU A 192 2.69 -14.24 -21.38
N ARG A 193 1.97 -13.84 -22.43
CA ARG A 193 2.52 -13.72 -23.79
C ARG A 193 3.67 -12.71 -23.87
N ALA A 194 3.63 -11.62 -23.09
CA ALA A 194 4.72 -10.66 -23.02
C ALA A 194 5.97 -11.19 -22.31
N MET A 195 5.83 -12.21 -21.45
CA MET A 195 6.94 -12.90 -20.80
C MET A 195 7.49 -14.07 -21.63
N GLU A 196 6.75 -14.55 -22.64
CA GLU A 196 7.26 -15.54 -23.59
C GLU A 196 8.45 -14.93 -24.36
N PRO A 197 9.57 -15.67 -24.51
CA PRO A 197 10.68 -15.19 -25.32
C PRO A 197 10.17 -14.93 -26.74
N GLN A 198 10.44 -13.74 -27.27
CA GLN A 198 10.00 -13.40 -28.62
C GLN A 198 10.52 -14.45 -29.61
N LEU A 199 9.62 -15.01 -30.42
CA LEU A 199 10.04 -15.91 -31.49
C LEU A 199 11.06 -15.17 -32.37
N PRO A 200 12.15 -15.84 -32.77
CA PRO A 200 13.06 -15.25 -33.75
C PRO A 200 12.28 -14.90 -35.03
N ALA A 201 12.82 -13.95 -35.80
CA ALA A 201 12.26 -13.60 -37.10
C ALA A 201 12.06 -14.86 -37.96
N PRO A 202 11.04 -14.89 -38.84
CA PRO A 202 10.78 -16.05 -39.68
C PRO A 202 12.05 -16.46 -40.44
N PRO A 203 12.29 -17.77 -40.62
CA PRO A 203 13.54 -18.27 -41.22
C PRO A 203 13.76 -17.75 -42.64
N GLU A 204 12.67 -17.41 -43.36
CA GLU A 204 12.69 -16.74 -44.67
C GLU A 204 13.38 -15.37 -44.66
N GLU A 205 13.38 -14.67 -43.52
CA GLU A 205 14.02 -13.36 -43.34
C GLU A 205 15.45 -13.47 -42.80
N MET A 206 15.80 -14.59 -42.13
CA MET A 206 17.11 -14.79 -41.50
C MET A 206 18.12 -15.54 -42.37
N LEU A 207 17.65 -16.41 -43.28
CA LEU A 207 18.49 -17.31 -44.07
C LEU A 207 18.43 -16.96 -45.55
N GLY A 208 19.56 -17.12 -46.25
CA GLY A 208 19.58 -17.08 -47.71
C GLY A 208 18.76 -18.23 -48.31
N PRO A 209 18.25 -18.10 -49.55
CA PRO A 209 17.31 -19.07 -50.13
C PRO A 209 17.88 -20.50 -50.27
N GLU A 210 19.19 -20.64 -50.52
CA GLU A 210 19.87 -21.93 -50.59
C GLU A 210 19.96 -22.58 -49.19
N THR A 211 20.40 -21.82 -48.19
CA THR A 211 20.53 -22.28 -46.81
C THR A 211 19.17 -22.61 -46.18
N LEU A 212 18.15 -21.82 -46.49
CA LEU A 212 16.78 -22.09 -46.09
C LEU A 212 16.27 -23.43 -46.66
N GLY A 213 16.61 -23.73 -47.91
CA GLY A 213 16.28 -25.01 -48.54
C GLY A 213 16.93 -26.20 -47.83
N ASP A 214 18.22 -26.10 -47.52
CA ASP A 214 18.97 -27.13 -46.80
C ASP A 214 18.41 -27.37 -45.38
N GLU A 215 18.10 -26.31 -44.64
CA GLU A 215 17.54 -26.39 -43.28
C GLU A 215 16.12 -26.97 -43.26
N LEU A 216 15.27 -26.58 -44.21
CA LEU A 216 13.92 -27.17 -44.35
C LEU A 216 14.00 -28.66 -44.68
N GLN A 217 14.92 -29.06 -45.56
CA GLN A 217 15.14 -30.46 -45.88
C GLN A 217 15.64 -31.26 -44.65
N MET A 218 16.50 -30.64 -43.82
CA MET A 218 16.97 -31.26 -42.57
C MET A 218 15.84 -31.40 -41.54
N ALA A 219 14.98 -30.39 -41.41
CA ALA A 219 13.83 -30.40 -40.50
C ALA A 219 12.79 -31.46 -40.90
N ASP A 220 12.46 -31.56 -42.19
CA ASP A 220 11.56 -32.58 -42.73
C ASP A 220 12.10 -34.00 -42.53
N ALA A 221 13.41 -34.18 -42.72
CA ALA A 221 14.07 -35.46 -42.48
C ALA A 221 14.07 -35.86 -40.99
N ALA A 222 13.94 -34.88 -40.08
CA ALA A 222 14.04 -35.08 -38.65
C ALA A 222 12.68 -35.12 -37.93
N ASP A 223 11.55 -35.03 -38.67
CA ASP A 223 10.17 -35.18 -38.16
C ASP A 223 9.88 -34.31 -36.91
N GLY A 224 10.30 -33.05 -36.96
CA GLY A 224 10.10 -32.07 -35.87
C GLY A 224 11.05 -32.22 -34.68
N VAL A 225 12.01 -33.15 -34.72
CA VAL A 225 13.06 -33.31 -33.69
C VAL A 225 14.35 -32.67 -34.18
N LEU A 226 14.88 -31.68 -33.44
CA LEU A 226 16.18 -31.10 -33.77
C LEU A 226 17.29 -32.17 -33.76
N PRO A 227 18.15 -32.23 -34.79
CA PRO A 227 19.30 -33.11 -34.79
C PRO A 227 20.16 -32.93 -33.54
N SER A 228 20.75 -34.02 -33.04
CA SER A 228 21.51 -34.02 -31.78
C SER A 228 22.65 -33.00 -31.72
N PHE A 229 23.15 -32.51 -32.85
CA PHE A 229 24.23 -31.51 -32.93
C PHE A 229 23.72 -30.05 -32.96
N LEU A 230 22.42 -29.82 -33.16
CA LEU A 230 21.77 -28.50 -33.12
C LEU A 230 20.90 -28.29 -31.86
N SER A 231 20.69 -29.33 -31.05
CA SER A 231 20.01 -29.22 -29.76
C SER A 231 20.90 -28.48 -28.74
N GLU A 232 20.73 -27.17 -28.64
CA GLU A 232 21.41 -26.34 -27.62
C GLU A 232 20.98 -26.70 -26.19
N GLN A 233 19.76 -27.21 -26.05
CA GLN A 233 19.20 -27.69 -24.79
C GLN A 233 19.26 -29.21 -24.77
N ARG A 234 20.43 -29.78 -24.48
CA ARG A 234 20.51 -31.21 -24.17
C ARG A 234 19.55 -31.46 -23.01
N PRO A 235 18.57 -32.37 -23.13
CA PRO A 235 17.65 -32.66 -22.04
C PRO A 235 18.47 -33.01 -20.79
N GLY A 236 18.05 -32.48 -19.64
CA GLY A 236 18.66 -32.82 -18.36
C GLY A 236 18.74 -34.34 -18.21
N LYS A 237 19.81 -34.85 -17.57
CA LYS A 237 19.90 -36.28 -17.28
C LYS A 237 18.66 -36.68 -16.47
N SER A 238 18.02 -37.79 -16.86
CA SER A 238 16.91 -38.35 -16.09
C SER A 238 17.33 -38.63 -14.65
N GLU A 239 16.40 -38.55 -13.70
CA GLU A 239 16.64 -38.85 -12.29
C GLU A 239 17.26 -40.26 -12.12
N GLU A 240 16.78 -41.24 -12.90
CA GLU A 240 17.35 -42.60 -12.92
C GLU A 240 18.83 -42.60 -13.31
N ARG A 241 19.21 -41.83 -14.33
CA ARG A 241 20.61 -41.76 -14.79
C ARG A 241 21.49 -41.06 -13.76
N LEU A 242 20.98 -40.02 -13.10
CA LEU A 242 21.69 -39.33 -12.03
C LEU A 242 21.89 -40.26 -10.82
N ALA A 243 20.86 -41.01 -10.44
CA ALA A 243 20.94 -41.99 -9.36
C ALA A 243 21.94 -43.10 -9.66
N ASP A 244 21.97 -43.62 -10.89
CA ASP A 244 22.95 -44.62 -11.33
C ASP A 244 24.39 -44.08 -11.29
N GLU A 245 24.59 -42.83 -11.74
CA GLU A 245 25.90 -42.17 -11.71
C GLU A 245 26.36 -41.89 -10.27
N GLU A 246 25.47 -41.42 -9.40
CA GLU A 246 25.75 -41.19 -7.99
C GLU A 246 26.07 -42.50 -7.26
N PHE A 247 25.32 -43.56 -7.56
CA PHE A 247 25.57 -44.89 -7.02
C PHE A 247 26.93 -45.43 -7.47
N ALA A 248 27.27 -45.30 -8.77
CA ALA A 248 28.57 -45.68 -9.29
C ALA A 248 29.70 -44.86 -8.63
N ALA A 249 29.52 -43.54 -8.46
CA ALA A 249 30.48 -42.68 -7.78
C ALA A 249 30.66 -43.07 -6.31
N ARG A 250 29.57 -43.43 -5.62
CA ARG A 250 29.61 -43.92 -4.24
C ARG A 250 30.35 -45.24 -4.12
N LEU A 251 30.18 -46.14 -5.08
CA LEU A 251 30.89 -47.42 -5.11
C LEU A 251 32.40 -47.22 -5.31
N GLU A 252 32.80 -46.29 -6.18
CA GLU A 252 34.21 -45.91 -6.37
C GLU A 252 34.80 -45.28 -5.10
N ARG A 253 34.05 -44.42 -4.39
CA ARG A 253 34.48 -43.89 -3.09
C ARG A 253 34.65 -44.99 -2.04
N GLY A 254 33.70 -45.92 -1.95
CA GLY A 254 33.78 -47.04 -1.03
C GLY A 254 34.95 -47.99 -1.34
N LYS A 255 35.24 -48.20 -2.63
CA LYS A 255 36.42 -48.93 -3.08
C LYS A 255 37.71 -48.20 -2.65
N ALA A 256 37.82 -46.90 -2.90
CA ALA A 256 38.97 -46.11 -2.46
C ALA A 256 39.15 -46.14 -0.94
N ALA A 257 38.04 -46.10 -0.19
CA ALA A 257 38.06 -46.23 1.27
C ALA A 257 38.55 -47.62 1.74
N SER A 258 38.29 -48.69 0.97
CA SER A 258 38.78 -50.05 1.28
C SER A 258 40.29 -50.21 1.15
N GLU A 259 40.91 -49.35 0.35
CA GLU A 259 42.36 -49.35 0.09
C GLU A 259 43.12 -48.42 1.05
N LYS A 260 42.41 -47.69 1.92
CA LYS A 260 43.00 -46.76 2.88
C LYS A 260 43.46 -47.47 4.15
N GLU A 261 44.72 -47.31 4.54
CA GLU A 261 45.32 -47.94 5.74
C GLU A 261 45.16 -47.10 7.02
N GLU A 262 44.69 -45.86 6.90
CA GLU A 262 44.45 -44.94 8.01
C GLU A 262 43.02 -45.06 8.58
N LYS A 263 42.74 -44.38 9.69
CA LYS A 263 41.37 -44.34 10.24
C LYS A 263 40.43 -43.64 9.26
N LEU A 264 39.41 -44.36 8.78
CA LEU A 264 38.35 -43.81 7.94
C LEU A 264 37.46 -42.85 8.73
N SER A 265 36.95 -41.81 8.06
CA SER A 265 35.86 -41.00 8.59
C SER A 265 34.54 -41.78 8.61
N ASP A 266 33.54 -41.29 9.36
CA ASP A 266 32.22 -41.95 9.43
C ASP A 266 31.54 -42.05 8.03
N GLU A 267 31.76 -41.06 7.16
CA GLU A 267 31.26 -41.06 5.78
C GLU A 267 32.01 -42.04 4.88
N GLU A 268 33.34 -42.07 4.97
CA GLU A 268 34.18 -43.05 4.24
C GLU A 268 33.85 -44.49 4.68
N PHE A 269 33.61 -44.68 5.98
CA PHE A 269 33.19 -45.97 6.54
C PHE A 269 31.79 -46.37 6.03
N GLY A 270 30.87 -45.41 5.89
CA GLY A 270 29.56 -45.64 5.30
C GLY A 270 29.63 -46.05 3.82
N ASP A 271 30.48 -45.40 3.04
CA ASP A 271 30.71 -45.76 1.62
C ASP A 271 31.43 -47.11 1.49
N LEU A 272 32.39 -47.41 2.39
CA LEU A 272 33.05 -48.72 2.47
C LEU A 272 32.05 -49.85 2.77
N CYS A 273 31.16 -49.64 3.74
CA CYS A 273 30.12 -50.60 4.09
C CYS A 273 29.22 -50.93 2.88
N MET A 274 28.83 -49.91 2.11
CA MET A 274 28.03 -50.10 0.89
C MET A 274 28.80 -50.84 -0.21
N TYR A 275 30.11 -50.59 -0.35
CA TYR A 275 30.96 -51.29 -1.32
C TYR A 275 31.15 -52.78 -0.99
N LEU A 276 31.25 -53.12 0.31
CA LEU A 276 31.45 -54.49 0.78
C LEU A 276 30.15 -55.31 0.87
N ASP A 277 28.97 -54.69 0.69
CA ASP A 277 27.69 -55.38 0.77
C ASP A 277 27.51 -56.39 -0.39
N PRO A 278 27.43 -57.70 -0.10
CA PRO A 278 27.29 -58.74 -1.11
C PRO A 278 25.94 -58.72 -1.84
N THR A 279 24.92 -58.05 -1.28
CA THR A 279 23.59 -57.93 -1.92
C THR A 279 23.59 -56.97 -3.11
N GLN A 280 24.57 -56.07 -3.20
CA GLN A 280 24.72 -55.10 -4.29
C GLN A 280 25.54 -55.64 -5.47
N ARG A 281 26.29 -56.75 -5.30
CA ARG A 281 27.14 -57.35 -6.35
C ARG A 281 26.38 -58.09 -7.46
N HIS A 282 25.06 -58.16 -7.39
CA HIS A 282 24.23 -58.94 -8.31
C HIS A 282 23.17 -58.09 -9.02
N ASP A 283 23.58 -57.24 -9.97
CA ASP A 283 22.73 -56.98 -11.13
C ASP A 283 23.50 -56.67 -12.43
N LYS A 284 24.64 -57.33 -12.63
CA LYS A 284 25.22 -57.40 -13.98
C LYS A 284 24.51 -58.48 -14.79
N GLY A 285 23.34 -58.11 -15.33
CA GLY A 285 22.80 -58.76 -16.51
C GLY A 285 21.74 -59.82 -16.25
N ARG A 286 20.55 -59.40 -15.80
CA ARG A 286 19.34 -60.02 -16.34
C ARG A 286 19.16 -59.56 -17.79
N LYS A 287 19.85 -60.24 -18.72
CA LYS A 287 19.47 -60.23 -20.14
C LYS A 287 17.98 -60.59 -20.17
N ARG A 288 17.13 -59.61 -20.49
CA ARG A 288 15.73 -59.86 -20.80
C ARG A 288 15.72 -60.77 -22.02
N TYR A 289 15.49 -62.06 -21.81
CA TYR A 289 15.10 -62.93 -22.90
C TYR A 289 13.72 -62.45 -23.38
N ARG A 290 13.64 -62.17 -24.68
CA ARG A 290 12.41 -61.82 -25.40
C ARG A 290 11.36 -62.91 -25.26
#